data_AF-A0A7W8PG33-F1
#
_entry.id   AF-A0A7W8PG33-F1
#
_cell.length_a   1.000
_cell.length_b   1.000
_cell.length_c   1.000
_cell.angle_alpha   90.00
_cell.angle_beta   90.00
_cell.angle_gamma   90.00
#
_symmetry.space_group_name_H-M   'P 1'
#
loop_
_entity.id
_entity.type
_entity.pdbx_description
1 polymer ?
#
loop_
_entity_poly.entity_id
_entity_poly.type
_entity_poly.pdbx_seq_one_letter_code
_entity_poly.pdbx_strand_id
1 'polypeptide(L)'
;MDRPRGSPPERESRVSILMEGEFTEPVRDVTRFLIQVSPTDKPSIGNADVPNVGVFISIKPELQGVVDMTDDHFQALLTLASSGRLEWCHVAFTVPFRRSAFIVSVDFTTRPPDDET
;
A
#
# COMPACT_ATOMS: atom_id res chain seq x y z
N MET A 1 0.90 -24.17 -23.75
CA MET A 1 1.02 -25.29 -22.80
C MET A 1 0.06 -25.01 -21.65
N ASP A 2 -0.91 -25.90 -21.40
CA ASP A 2 -1.81 -25.81 -20.25
C ASP A 2 -1.05 -26.15 -18.96
N ARG A 3 -1.02 -25.22 -18.00
CA ARG A 3 -0.41 -25.44 -16.68
C ARG A 3 -1.27 -26.46 -15.91
N PRO A 4 -0.69 -27.49 -15.25
CA PRO A 4 -1.47 -28.49 -14.53
C PRO A 4 -2.24 -27.82 -13.39
N ARG A 5 -3.56 -28.04 -13.37
CA ARG A 5 -4.45 -27.60 -12.28
C ARG A 5 -3.93 -28.15 -10.96
N GLY A 6 -3.60 -27.27 -10.00
CA GLY A 6 -3.16 -27.65 -8.65
C GLY A 6 -1.68 -27.43 -8.34
N SER A 7 -0.88 -26.89 -9.27
CA SER A 7 0.44 -26.36 -8.89
C SER A 7 0.22 -25.19 -7.93
N PRO A 8 0.82 -25.17 -6.72
CA PRO A 8 0.83 -23.97 -5.90
C PRO A 8 1.33 -22.81 -6.74
N PRO A 9 0.73 -21.61 -6.64
CA PRO A 9 1.30 -20.44 -7.30
C PRO A 9 2.77 -20.37 -6.89
N GLU A 10 3.63 -20.17 -7.88
CA GLU A 10 5.06 -20.03 -7.66
C GLU A 10 5.26 -18.92 -6.63
N ARG A 11 5.91 -19.25 -5.52
CA ARG A 11 6.05 -18.35 -4.39
C ARG A 11 7.18 -17.39 -4.74
N GLU A 12 6.83 -16.31 -5.43
CA GLU A 12 7.78 -15.26 -5.74
C GLU A 12 8.15 -14.56 -4.42
N SER A 13 9.36 -14.81 -3.92
CA SER A 13 9.92 -14.08 -2.79
C SER A 13 10.25 -12.67 -3.26
N ARG A 14 9.27 -11.78 -3.17
CA ARG A 14 9.47 -10.35 -3.38
C ARG A 14 9.95 -9.70 -2.10
N VAL A 15 10.95 -8.82 -2.21
CA VAL A 15 11.33 -7.91 -1.12
C VAL A 15 10.14 -7.01 -0.84
N SER A 16 9.83 -6.76 0.43
CA SER A 16 8.75 -5.85 0.79
C SER A 16 9.13 -5.01 2.01
N ILE A 17 8.53 -3.83 2.12
CA ILE A 17 8.56 -3.01 3.31
C ILE A 17 7.19 -3.13 3.96
N LEU A 18 7.18 -3.50 5.24
CA LEU A 18 5.99 -3.50 6.07
C LEU A 18 6.00 -2.23 6.91
N MET A 19 5.00 -1.37 6.72
CA MET A 19 4.79 -0.19 7.53
C MET A 19 3.60 -0.44 8.45
N GLU A 20 3.81 -0.26 9.74
CA GLU A 20 2.78 -0.42 10.75
C GLU A 20 2.78 0.75 11.72
N GLY A 21 1.63 1.02 12.30
CA GLY A 21 1.50 2.07 13.30
C GLY A 21 0.10 2.17 13.88
N GLU A 22 -0.02 3.05 14.86
CA GLU A 22 -1.28 3.38 15.51
C GLU A 22 -1.68 4.81 15.13
N PHE A 23 -2.96 5.02 14.87
CA PHE A 23 -3.49 6.36 14.69
C PHE A 23 -3.52 7.07 16.04
N THR A 24 -3.06 8.33 16.07
CA THR A 24 -3.15 9.18 17.27
C THR A 24 -4.59 9.44 17.66
N GLU A 25 -5.50 9.54 16.67
CA GLU A 25 -6.94 9.66 16.84
C GLU A 25 -7.65 8.57 16.02
N PRO A 26 -8.49 7.72 16.64
CA PRO A 26 -9.20 6.67 15.90
C PRO A 26 -10.17 7.25 14.88
N VAL A 27 -10.10 6.75 13.64
CA VAL A 27 -11.05 7.14 12.58
C VAL A 27 -12.13 6.08 12.48
N ARG A 28 -13.35 6.37 12.98
CA ARG A 28 -14.48 5.43 12.96
C ARG A 28 -14.08 4.03 13.48
N ASP A 29 -13.48 3.96 14.66
CA ASP A 29 -13.00 2.72 15.32
C ASP A 29 -11.78 2.05 14.65
N VAL A 30 -11.18 2.65 13.63
CA VAL A 30 -9.91 2.21 13.06
C VAL A 30 -8.80 2.83 13.88
N THR A 31 -8.00 2.00 14.55
CA THR A 31 -6.97 2.45 15.49
C THR A 31 -5.56 2.19 15.00
N ARG A 32 -5.39 1.30 14.02
CA ARG A 32 -4.08 0.84 13.54
C ARG A 32 -4.07 0.71 12.03
N PHE A 33 -2.87 0.76 11.47
CA PHE A 33 -2.64 0.47 10.07
C PHE A 33 -1.48 -0.50 9.88
N LEU A 34 -1.57 -1.24 8.78
CA LEU A 34 -0.56 -2.15 8.27
C LEU A 34 -0.55 -2.04 6.75
N ILE A 35 0.54 -1.54 6.17
CA ILE A 35 0.68 -1.38 4.72
C ILE A 35 1.92 -2.13 4.27
N GLN A 36 1.74 -3.17 3.48
CA GLN A 36 2.82 -3.85 2.81
C GLN A 36 3.05 -3.21 1.44
N VAL A 37 4.28 -2.77 1.19
CA VAL A 37 4.72 -2.19 -0.08
C VAL A 37 5.71 -3.14 -0.72
N SER A 38 5.47 -3.50 -1.98
CA SER A 38 6.34 -4.41 -2.74
C SER A 38 6.73 -3.75 -4.07
N PRO A 39 7.98 -3.95 -4.55
CA PRO A 39 8.37 -3.54 -5.88
C PRO A 39 7.74 -4.46 -6.94
N THR A 40 7.51 -3.91 -8.12
CA THR A 40 7.11 -4.64 -9.31
C THR A 40 7.56 -3.91 -10.58
N ASP A 41 8.02 -4.66 -11.57
CA ASP A 41 8.42 -4.14 -12.89
C ASP A 41 7.26 -3.43 -13.61
N LYS A 42 6.03 -3.88 -13.30
CA LYS A 42 4.79 -3.33 -13.81
C LYS A 42 3.80 -3.26 -12.65
N PRO A 43 3.63 -2.11 -12.00
CA PRO A 43 2.50 -1.92 -11.11
C PRO A 43 1.25 -2.11 -11.96
N SER A 44 0.64 -3.27 -11.83
CA SER A 44 -0.62 -3.54 -12.49
C SER A 44 -1.63 -2.60 -11.88
N ILE A 45 -2.13 -1.67 -12.70
CA ILE A 45 -3.46 -1.13 -12.52
C ILE A 45 -4.36 -2.36 -12.32
N GLY A 46 -4.84 -2.59 -11.09
CA GLY A 46 -5.64 -3.77 -10.82
C GLY A 46 -6.79 -3.88 -11.82
N ASN A 47 -7.33 -5.08 -12.05
CA ASN A 47 -8.40 -5.35 -13.04
C ASN A 47 -9.76 -4.65 -12.73
N ALA A 48 -9.75 -3.67 -11.82
CA ALA A 48 -10.89 -2.83 -11.52
C ALA A 48 -11.00 -1.69 -12.55
N ASP A 49 -12.21 -1.19 -12.75
CA ASP A 49 -12.48 -0.05 -13.65
C ASP A 49 -11.73 1.23 -13.25
N VAL A 50 -11.13 1.26 -12.05
CA VAL A 50 -10.35 2.38 -11.50
C VAL A 50 -8.87 2.01 -11.48
N PRO A 51 -7.99 2.79 -12.12
CA PRO A 51 -6.55 2.68 -11.94
C PRO A 51 -6.15 2.69 -10.47
N ASN A 52 -5.48 1.63 -10.03
CA ASN A 52 -5.07 1.46 -8.64
C ASN A 52 -3.67 0.86 -8.56
N VAL A 53 -2.91 1.30 -7.56
CA VAL A 53 -1.58 0.80 -7.22
C VAL A 53 -1.63 -0.18 -6.05
N GLY A 54 -2.82 -0.45 -5.52
CA GLY A 54 -3.00 -1.32 -4.37
C GLY A 54 -4.44 -1.43 -3.91
N VAL A 55 -4.62 -2.13 -2.81
CA VAL A 55 -5.93 -2.35 -2.20
C VAL A 55 -5.82 -2.44 -0.69
N PHE A 56 -6.73 -1.78 0.00
CA PHE A 56 -7.06 -2.09 1.38
C PHE A 56 -7.90 -3.37 1.40
N ILE A 57 -7.31 -4.46 1.88
CA ILE A 57 -7.96 -5.77 2.01
C ILE A 57 -8.83 -5.86 3.27
N SER A 58 -8.55 -5.00 4.25
CA SER A 58 -9.35 -4.82 5.46
C SER A 58 -9.28 -3.37 5.90
N ILE A 59 -10.40 -2.82 6.36
CA ILE A 59 -10.48 -1.43 6.86
C ILE A 59 -10.82 -1.38 8.34
N LYS A 60 -11.53 -2.38 8.87
CA LYS A 60 -11.90 -2.45 10.29
C LYS A 60 -11.59 -3.84 10.86
N PRO A 61 -11.07 -3.93 12.09
CA PRO A 61 -10.71 -2.84 13.01
C PRO A 61 -9.34 -2.19 12.69
N GLU A 62 -8.57 -2.80 11.82
CA GLU A 62 -7.24 -2.36 11.37
C GLU A 62 -7.27 -2.12 9.86
N LEU A 63 -6.62 -1.03 9.43
CA LEU A 63 -6.46 -0.69 8.03
C LEU A 63 -5.29 -1.51 7.44
N GLN A 64 -5.60 -2.58 6.73
CA GLN A 64 -4.61 -3.46 6.10
C GLN A 64 -4.59 -3.24 4.60
N GLY A 65 -3.45 -2.83 4.07
CA GLY A 65 -3.24 -2.52 2.66
C GLY A 65 -2.06 -3.27 2.06
N VAL A 66 -2.19 -3.57 0.77
CA VAL A 66 -1.09 -4.02 -0.07
C VAL A 66 -0.93 -3.04 -1.22
N VAL A 67 0.32 -2.66 -1.50
CA VAL A 67 0.68 -1.70 -2.54
C VAL A 67 1.82 -2.27 -3.37
N ASP A 68 1.66 -2.12 -4.67
CA ASP A 68 2.66 -2.40 -5.68
C ASP A 68 3.23 -1.07 -6.20
N MET A 69 4.55 -0.99 -6.32
CA MET A 69 5.25 0.23 -6.72
C MET A 69 6.41 -0.10 -7.66
N THR A 70 6.84 0.87 -8.46
CA THR A 70 8.05 0.72 -9.28
C THR A 70 9.31 0.57 -8.41
N ASP A 71 10.33 -0.10 -8.95
CA ASP A 71 11.61 -0.28 -8.25
C ASP A 71 12.23 1.05 -7.82
N ASP A 72 12.22 2.07 -8.68
CA ASP A 72 12.82 3.38 -8.39
C ASP A 72 12.18 4.03 -7.15
N HIS A 73 10.85 4.05 -7.08
CA HIS A 73 10.15 4.61 -5.92
C HIS A 73 10.29 3.70 -4.69
N PHE A 74 10.37 2.38 -4.86
CA PHE A 74 10.64 1.46 -3.77
C PHE A 74 12.03 1.68 -3.16
N GLN A 75 13.05 1.91 -3.97
CA GLN A 75 14.40 2.26 -3.49
C GLN A 75 14.42 3.61 -2.78
N ALA A 76 13.65 4.59 -3.27
CA ALA A 76 13.49 5.88 -2.58
C ALA A 76 12.86 5.70 -1.19
N LEU A 77 11.76 4.94 -1.09
CA LEU A 77 11.12 4.59 0.18
C LEU A 77 12.10 3.87 1.12
N LEU A 78 12.82 2.85 0.61
CA LEU A 78 13.81 2.12 1.40
C LEU A 78 14.90 3.04 1.95
N THR A 79 15.35 4.01 1.14
CA THR A 79 16.34 5.00 1.55
C THR A 79 15.80 5.93 2.65
N LEU A 80 14.56 6.40 2.51
CA LEU A 80 13.90 7.23 3.53
C LEU A 80 13.73 6.46 4.84
N ALA A 81 13.22 5.23 4.77
CA ALA A 81 12.98 4.38 5.94
C ALA A 81 14.29 4.01 6.65
N SER A 82 15.30 3.53 5.91
CA SER A 82 16.59 3.14 6.48
C SER A 82 17.40 4.29 7.06
N SER A 83 17.18 5.52 6.58
CA SER A 83 17.80 6.73 7.13
C SER A 83 17.01 7.41 8.24
N GLY A 84 15.87 6.85 8.65
CA GLY A 84 15.01 7.45 9.68
C GLY A 84 14.38 8.78 9.27
N ARG A 85 14.23 9.02 7.96
CA ARG A 85 13.70 10.27 7.38
C ARG A 85 12.30 10.13 6.80
N LEU A 86 11.70 8.94 6.90
CA LEU A 86 10.31 8.75 6.50
C LEU A 86 9.40 9.39 7.57
N GLU A 87 8.76 10.51 7.22
CA GLU A 87 7.91 11.26 8.15
C GLU A 87 6.42 11.15 7.81
N TRP A 88 6.09 11.10 6.52
CA TRP A 88 4.70 11.13 6.05
C TRP A 88 4.42 10.04 5.02
N CYS A 89 3.20 9.49 5.10
CA CYS A 89 2.63 8.52 4.17
C CYS A 89 1.26 9.05 3.72
N HIS A 90 1.15 9.42 2.45
CA HIS A 90 -0.08 9.91 1.85
C HIS A 90 -0.72 8.80 1.04
N VAL A 91 -1.99 8.50 1.32
CA VAL A 91 -2.73 7.44 0.62
C VAL A 91 -4.04 8.00 0.10
N ALA A 92 -4.23 7.99 -1.21
CA ALA A 92 -5.51 8.27 -1.84
C ALA A 92 -6.21 6.95 -2.19
N PHE A 93 -7.45 6.79 -1.77
CA PHE A 93 -8.20 5.56 -1.98
C PHE A 93 -9.67 5.82 -2.28
N THR A 94 -10.31 4.85 -2.94
CA THR A 94 -11.73 4.93 -3.29
C THR A 94 -12.61 4.83 -2.05
N VAL A 95 -13.87 5.26 -2.16
CA VAL A 95 -14.86 5.04 -1.09
C VAL A 95 -14.92 3.54 -0.72
N PRO A 96 -14.79 3.20 0.56
CA PRO A 96 -14.85 1.82 1.01
C PRO A 96 -16.13 1.08 0.61
N PHE A 97 -15.99 -0.12 0.06
CA PHE A 97 -17.08 -1.05 -0.21
C PHE A 97 -16.78 -2.41 0.44
N ARG A 98 -17.72 -2.93 1.23
CA ARG A 98 -17.58 -4.22 1.97
C ARG A 98 -16.27 -4.37 2.74
N ARG A 99 -15.79 -3.28 3.36
CA ARG A 99 -14.52 -3.20 4.13
C ARG A 99 -13.23 -3.27 3.29
N SER A 100 -13.32 -3.05 1.99
CA SER A 100 -12.18 -2.91 1.09
C SER A 100 -12.24 -1.58 0.34
N ALA A 101 -11.10 -1.10 -0.13
CA ALA A 101 -11.00 0.09 -0.98
C ALA A 101 -9.77 -0.02 -1.88
N PHE A 102 -9.86 0.50 -3.10
CA PHE A 102 -8.70 0.56 -3.99
C PHE A 102 -7.82 1.76 -3.62
N ILE A 103 -6.51 1.54 -3.56
CA ILE A 103 -5.51 2.58 -3.37
C ILE A 103 -5.14 3.11 -4.76
N VAL A 104 -5.50 4.36 -5.03
CA VAL A 104 -5.29 5.01 -6.33
C VAL A 104 -3.87 5.55 -6.42
N SER A 105 -3.36 6.10 -5.32
CA SER A 105 -1.98 6.55 -5.21
C SER A 105 -1.47 6.41 -3.78
N VAL A 106 -0.16 6.27 -3.66
CA VAL A 106 0.57 6.41 -2.41
C VAL A 106 1.80 7.29 -2.64
N ASP A 107 2.16 8.11 -1.66
CA ASP A 107 3.39 8.89 -1.68
C ASP A 107 4.04 8.93 -0.29
N PHE A 108 5.37 9.00 -0.27
CA PHE A 108 6.17 8.94 0.94
C PHE A 108 7.13 10.12 0.98
N THR A 109 7.02 10.95 2.01
CA THR A 109 7.76 12.22 2.03
C THR A 109 8.38 12.49 3.41
N THR A 110 9.23 13.51 3.42
CA THR A 110 9.82 14.10 4.62
C THR A 110 9.14 15.43 4.97
N ARG A 111 7.97 15.74 4.37
CA ARG A 111 7.32 17.04 4.51
C ARG A 111 5.84 16.82 4.79
N PRO A 112 5.26 17.60 5.71
CA PRO A 112 3.82 17.56 5.93
C PRO A 112 3.07 17.90 4.63
N PRO A 113 1.82 17.46 4.49
CA PRO A 113 0.97 17.92 3.40
C PRO A 113 0.89 19.45 3.42
N ASP A 114 0.86 20.05 2.23
CA ASP A 114 0.50 21.47 2.12
C ASP A 114 -0.97 21.60 2.59
N ASP A 115 -1.23 22.46 3.58
CA ASP A 115 -2.61 22.79 3.97
C ASP A 115 -3.33 23.36 2.75
N GLU A 116 -4.31 22.63 2.21
CA GLU A 116 -5.22 23.15 1.18
C GLU A 116 -6.00 24.33 1.79
N THR A 117 -5.59 25.57 1.47
CA THR A 117 -6.39 26.79 1.66
C THR A 117 -7.61 26.84 0.77
#